data_AF-A0A7K2CTV2-F1
#
_entry.id   AF-A0A7K2CTV2-F1
#
_cell.length_a   1.000
_cell.length_b   1.000
_cell.length_c   1.000
_cell.angle_alpha   90.00
_cell.angle_beta   90.00
_cell.angle_gamma   90.00
#
_symmetry.space_group_name_H-M   'P 1'
#
loop_
_entity.id
_entity.type
_entity.pdbx_description
1 polymer ?
#
loop_
_entity_poly.entity_id
_entity_poly.type
_entity_poly.pdbx_seq_one_letter_code
_entity_poly.pdbx_strand_id
1 'polypeptide(L)'
;MSDATKMEKCTVGFVAVNRFNAIGLAAMAGINALGIAALGLLNAMGLVTFGAVNSMGIVTVGGVNAIGLVTLGGVNSIGIVAIGGLNATGVVAIGGGNVTSMV
;
A
#
# COMPACT_ATOMS: atom_id res chain seq x y z
N MET A 1 -31.44 19.98 0.40
CA MET A 1 -30.09 19.67 0.93
C MET A 1 -29.96 18.15 0.87
N SER A 2 -29.31 17.66 -0.19
CA SER A 2 -29.31 16.25 -0.58
C SER A 2 -28.33 15.41 0.24
N ASP A 3 -28.88 14.40 0.92
CA ASP A 3 -28.35 13.03 1.05
C ASP A 3 -26.84 12.86 1.27
N ALA A 4 -26.37 13.17 2.48
CA ALA A 4 -25.05 12.76 2.96
C ALA A 4 -25.04 11.32 3.53
N THR A 5 -26.11 10.54 3.33
CA THR A 5 -26.28 9.19 3.90
C THR A 5 -25.89 8.05 2.96
N LYS A 6 -25.43 8.33 1.74
CA LYS A 6 -24.74 7.33 0.90
C LYS A 6 -23.28 7.17 1.32
N MET A 7 -23.07 6.62 2.51
CA MET A 7 -21.81 5.91 2.80
C MET A 7 -21.84 4.64 1.94
N GLU A 8 -21.36 4.77 0.71
CA GLU A 8 -21.29 3.73 -0.30
C GLU A 8 -20.54 2.50 0.28
N LYS A 9 -21.25 1.37 0.33
CA LYS A 9 -21.01 0.18 1.16
C LYS A 9 -19.62 -0.43 0.97
N CYS A 10 -19.02 -1.00 2.04
CA CYS A 10 -17.82 -1.85 1.95
C CYS A 10 -18.15 -3.20 1.28
N THR A 11 -17.35 -3.66 0.31
CA THR A 11 -17.50 -4.99 -0.31
C THR A 11 -16.62 -6.02 0.42
N VAL A 12 -17.17 -7.19 0.75
CA VAL A 12 -16.42 -8.31 1.34
C VAL A 12 -16.59 -9.57 0.48
N GLY A 13 -15.52 -10.29 0.18
CA GLY A 13 -15.59 -11.52 -0.58
C GLY A 13 -14.22 -12.13 -0.91
N PHE A 14 -14.20 -13.22 -1.68
CA PHE A 14 -12.93 -13.78 -2.18
C PHE A 14 -12.20 -12.78 -3.08
N VAL A 15 -12.93 -12.20 -4.05
CA VAL A 15 -12.52 -11.02 -4.82
C VAL A 15 -13.50 -9.91 -4.47
N ALA A 16 -12.99 -8.80 -3.95
CA ALA A 16 -13.78 -7.65 -3.55
C ALA A 16 -13.32 -6.40 -4.31
N VAL A 17 -14.27 -5.76 -5.01
CA VAL A 17 -14.03 -4.50 -5.70
C VAL A 17 -15.03 -3.46 -5.21
N ASN A 18 -14.55 -2.28 -4.87
CA ASN A 18 -15.39 -1.19 -4.40
C ASN A 18 -14.78 0.18 -4.71
N ARG A 19 -15.58 1.24 -4.81
CA ARG A 19 -15.03 2.60 -4.94
C ARG A 19 -14.41 3.12 -3.64
N PHE A 20 -14.93 2.68 -2.51
CA PHE A 20 -14.53 3.16 -1.19
C PHE A 20 -13.68 2.10 -0.49
N ASN A 21 -14.32 1.03 -0.03
CA ASN A 21 -13.68 0.04 0.84
C ASN A 21 -13.93 -1.39 0.34
N ALA A 22 -12.87 -2.19 0.26
CA ALA A 22 -12.96 -3.60 -0.13
C ALA A 22 -12.10 -4.49 0.80
N ILE A 23 -12.65 -5.64 1.17
CA ILE A 23 -11.96 -6.66 1.99
C ILE A 23 -12.08 -8.02 1.30
N GLY A 24 -10.97 -8.71 1.07
CA GLY A 24 -11.02 -10.03 0.46
C GLY A 24 -9.69 -10.73 0.34
N LEU A 25 -9.64 -11.89 -0.32
CA LEU A 25 -8.34 -12.47 -0.68
C LEU A 25 -7.63 -11.55 -1.67
N ALA A 26 -8.36 -11.12 -2.69
CA ALA A 26 -7.99 -10.04 -3.59
C ALA A 26 -8.95 -8.86 -3.39
N ALA A 27 -8.42 -7.71 -2.99
CA ALA A 27 -9.21 -6.51 -2.75
C ALA A 27 -8.72 -5.35 -3.61
N MET A 28 -9.65 -4.65 -4.25
CA MET A 28 -9.38 -3.42 -4.99
C MET A 28 -10.34 -2.32 -4.54
N ALA A 29 -9.78 -1.20 -4.08
CA ALA A 29 -10.58 -0.08 -3.63
C ALA A 29 -9.97 1.29 -3.93
N GLY A 30 -10.82 2.29 -4.11
CA GLY A 30 -10.37 3.67 -4.24
C GLY A 30 -9.81 4.24 -2.95
N ILE A 31 -10.38 3.90 -1.79
CA ILE A 31 -9.90 4.42 -0.50
C ILE A 31 -9.10 3.35 0.25
N ASN A 32 -9.73 2.25 0.67
CA ASN A 32 -9.07 1.24 1.49
C ASN A 32 -9.27 -0.17 0.93
N ALA A 33 -8.18 -0.84 0.57
CA ALA A 33 -8.18 -2.23 0.15
C ALA A 33 -7.43 -3.10 1.17
N LEU A 34 -8.10 -4.14 1.67
CA LEU A 34 -7.55 -5.09 2.64
C LEU A 34 -7.62 -6.51 2.09
N GLY A 35 -6.49 -7.20 2.00
CA GLY A 35 -6.49 -8.58 1.55
C GLY A 35 -5.14 -9.27 1.55
N ILE A 36 -5.03 -10.44 0.95
CA ILE A 36 -3.72 -11.03 0.69
C ILE A 36 -3.06 -10.27 -0.47
N ALA A 37 -3.81 -10.03 -1.54
CA ALA A 37 -3.46 -9.08 -2.59
C ALA A 37 -4.37 -7.85 -2.46
N ALA A 38 -3.79 -6.67 -2.22
CA ALA A 38 -4.54 -5.44 -2.06
C ALA A 38 -4.07 -4.34 -3.01
N LEU A 39 -5.03 -3.74 -3.73
CA LEU A 39 -4.83 -2.61 -4.63
C LEU A 39 -5.66 -1.42 -4.12
N GLY A 40 -4.99 -0.41 -3.57
CA GLY A 40 -5.64 0.77 -2.99
C GLY A 40 -5.09 2.07 -3.58
N LEU A 41 -5.93 3.06 -3.90
CA LEU A 41 -5.37 4.38 -4.25
C LEU A 41 -4.85 5.07 -2.99
N LEU A 42 -5.64 5.12 -1.92
CA LEU A 42 -5.21 5.76 -0.68
C LEU A 42 -4.43 4.80 0.23
N ASN A 43 -5.05 3.68 0.62
CA ASN A 43 -4.43 2.70 1.50
C ASN A 43 -4.62 1.27 0.98
N ALA A 44 -3.53 0.49 0.95
CA ALA A 44 -3.53 -0.93 0.68
C ALA A 44 -2.82 -1.70 1.80
N MET A 45 -3.46 -2.72 2.37
CA MET A 45 -2.83 -3.60 3.37
C MET A 45 -2.99 -5.07 3.00
N GLY A 46 -1.90 -5.84 3.11
CA GLY A 46 -1.90 -7.24 2.73
C GLY A 46 -0.55 -7.94 2.69
N LEU A 47 -0.50 -9.13 2.11
CA LEU A 47 0.77 -9.81 1.87
C LEU A 47 1.53 -9.13 0.72
N VAL A 48 0.83 -8.92 -0.39
CA VAL A 48 1.29 -8.20 -1.57
C VAL A 48 0.38 -6.99 -1.73
N THR A 49 0.97 -5.81 -1.76
CA THR A 49 0.20 -4.57 -1.82
C THR A 49 0.71 -3.63 -2.90
N PHE A 50 -0.24 -3.01 -3.59
CA PHE A 50 0.02 -1.85 -4.42
C PHE A 50 -0.84 -0.69 -3.93
N GLY A 51 -0.19 0.35 -3.42
CA GLY A 51 -0.82 1.54 -2.86
C GLY A 51 -0.32 2.79 -3.57
N ALA A 52 -1.18 3.71 -4.00
CA ALA A 52 -0.67 4.98 -4.54
C ALA A 52 -0.15 5.91 -3.43
N VAL A 53 -0.83 5.98 -2.27
CA VAL A 53 -0.37 6.78 -1.13
C VAL A 53 0.31 5.91 -0.07
N ASN A 54 -0.40 5.02 0.61
CA ASN A 54 0.18 4.17 1.66
C ASN A 54 -0.02 2.68 1.34
N SER A 55 1.07 1.91 1.43
CA SER A 55 1.06 0.47 1.18
C SER A 55 1.80 -0.27 2.28
N MET A 56 1.16 -1.27 2.89
CA MET A 56 1.75 -2.05 3.99
C MET A 56 1.59 -3.56 3.76
N GLY A 57 2.68 -4.31 3.84
CA GLY A 57 2.67 -5.75 3.61
C GLY A 57 4.03 -6.42 3.65
N ILE A 58 4.14 -7.65 3.15
CA ILE A 58 5.45 -8.31 3.01
C ILE A 58 6.15 -7.77 1.78
N VAL A 59 5.45 -7.76 0.65
CA VAL A 59 5.89 -7.11 -0.58
C VAL A 59 5.02 -5.90 -0.81
N THR A 60 5.62 -4.73 -0.89
CA THR A 60 4.87 -3.49 -1.09
C THR A 60 5.41 -2.71 -2.26
N VAL A 61 4.48 -2.21 -3.06
CA VAL A 61 4.74 -1.26 -4.13
C VAL A 61 3.91 -0.02 -3.83
N GLY A 62 4.57 1.00 -3.28
CA GLY A 62 3.91 2.23 -2.83
C GLY A 62 4.28 3.43 -3.71
N GLY A 63 3.36 4.35 -3.93
CA GLY A 63 3.70 5.64 -4.54
C GLY A 63 4.37 6.59 -3.55
N VAL A 64 3.72 6.87 -2.42
CA VAL A 64 4.27 7.79 -1.41
C VAL A 64 4.99 7.03 -0.29
N ASN A 65 4.29 6.18 0.46
CA ASN A 65 4.84 5.43 1.59
C ASN A 65 4.65 3.92 1.38
N ALA A 66 5.74 3.17 1.39
CA ALA A 66 5.76 1.72 1.28
C ALA A 66 6.46 1.11 2.50
N ILE A 67 5.80 0.19 3.20
CA ILE A 67 6.35 -0.47 4.39
C ILE A 67 6.21 -1.98 4.27
N GLY A 68 7.31 -2.72 4.41
CA GLY A 68 7.29 -4.17 4.31
C GLY A 68 8.64 -4.86 4.41
N LEU A 69 8.70 -6.16 4.12
CA LEU A 69 9.98 -6.88 4.04
C LEU A 69 10.76 -6.44 2.80
N VAL A 70 10.08 -6.43 1.66
CA VAL A 70 10.57 -5.91 0.38
C VAL A 70 9.68 -4.76 -0.03
N THR A 71 10.28 -3.59 -0.19
CA THR A 71 9.54 -2.37 -0.51
C THR A 71 10.09 -1.71 -1.76
N LEU A 72 9.18 -1.34 -2.65
CA LEU A 72 9.43 -0.47 -3.79
C LEU A 72 8.53 0.76 -3.64
N GLY A 73 9.08 1.86 -3.13
CA GLY A 73 8.34 3.09 -2.87
C GLY A 73 8.82 4.24 -3.74
N GLY A 74 7.91 5.14 -4.11
CA GLY A 74 8.29 6.38 -4.80
C GLY A 74 8.96 7.39 -3.86
N VAL A 75 8.33 7.77 -2.74
CA VAL A 75 8.88 8.81 -1.85
C VAL A 75 9.59 8.21 -0.63
N ASN A 76 8.96 7.29 0.08
CA ASN A 76 9.48 6.68 1.30
C ASN A 76 9.29 5.16 1.28
N SER A 77 10.39 4.44 1.45
CA SER A 77 10.42 2.97 1.46
C SER A 77 11.10 2.48 2.72
N ILE A 78 10.42 1.63 3.48
CA ILE A 78 10.92 1.08 4.74
C ILE A 78 10.79 -0.43 4.70
N GLY A 79 11.92 -1.13 4.79
CA GLY A 79 11.91 -2.59 4.87
C GLY A 79 13.25 -3.23 5.13
N ILE A 80 13.33 -4.56 5.04
CA ILE A 80 14.63 -5.24 5.06
C ILE A 80 15.37 -4.92 3.76
N VAL A 81 14.66 -5.04 2.64
CA VAL A 81 15.09 -4.53 1.34
C VAL A 81 14.18 -3.36 0.99
N ALA A 82 14.78 -2.17 0.87
CA ALA A 82 14.06 -0.94 0.53
C ALA A 82 14.61 -0.30 -0.73
N ILE A 83 13.75 -0.12 -1.73
CA ILE A 83 14.06 0.62 -2.95
C ILE A 83 13.15 1.85 -2.97
N GLY A 84 13.71 3.00 -2.65
CA GLY A 84 12.98 4.26 -2.54
C GLY A 84 13.45 5.31 -3.54
N GLY A 85 12.54 6.10 -4.10
CA GLY A 85 12.93 7.24 -4.94
C GLY A 85 13.63 8.34 -4.15
N LEU A 86 13.01 8.83 -3.06
CA LEU A 86 13.59 9.90 -2.22
C LEU A 86 14.20 9.41 -0.91
N ASN A 87 13.50 8.58 -0.14
CA ASN A 87 13.97 8.05 1.13
C ASN A 87 13.86 6.52 1.14
N ALA A 88 14.95 5.85 1.48
CA ALA A 88 14.99 4.39 1.61
C ALA A 88 15.69 3.99 2.92
N THR A 89 15.00 3.21 3.74
CA THR A 89 15.52 2.74 5.02
C THR A 89 15.41 1.23 5.10
N GLY A 90 16.53 0.55 5.36
CA GLY A 90 16.52 -0.90 5.54
C GLY A 90 17.85 -1.53 5.90
N VAL A 91 17.88 -2.86 5.92
CA VAL A 91 19.14 -3.61 6.01
C VAL A 91 19.93 -3.37 4.72
N VAL A 92 19.24 -3.55 3.59
CA VAL A 92 19.69 -3.17 2.25
C VAL A 92 18.78 -2.07 1.76
N ALA A 93 19.34 -0.90 1.48
CA ALA A 93 18.59 0.26 1.01
C ALA A 93 19.22 0.80 -0.28
N ILE A 94 18.38 1.08 -1.27
CA ILE A 94 18.76 1.69 -2.55
C ILE A 94 17.82 2.87 -2.78
N GLY A 95 18.36 4.04 -3.09
CA GLY A 95 17.52 5.18 -3.46
C GLY A 95 18.25 6.34 -4.08
N GLY A 96 17.48 7.28 -4.62
CA GLY A 96 18.00 8.47 -5.31
C GLY A 96 18.28 9.66 -4.40
N GLY A 97 17.79 9.62 -3.16
CA GLY A 97 17.97 10.69 -2.17
C GLY A 97 18.65 10.21 -0.88
N ASN A 98 17.91 10.24 0.24
CA ASN A 98 18.40 9.83 1.55
C ASN A 98 18.30 8.31 1.71
N VAL A 99 19.45 7.65 1.87
CA VAL A 99 19.54 6.20 2.01
C VAL A 99 20.15 5.86 3.35
N THR A 100 19.44 5.06 4.15
CA THR A 100 19.91 4.55 5.44
C THR A 100 19.94 3.03 5.38
N SER A 101 21.14 2.46 5.26
CA SER A 101 21.40 1.02 5.29
C SER A 101 22.11 0.61 6.58
N MET A 102 21.84 -0.60 7.07
CA MET A 102 22.44 -1.16 8.31
C MET A 102 23.51 -2.23 8.04
N VAL A 103 23.95 -2.38 6.78
CA VAL A 103 24.98 -3.33 6.31
C VAL A 103 26.21 -2.57 5.82
#